data_AF-A0A7C5B1I2-F1
#
_entry.id   AF-A0A7C5B1I2-F1
#
_cell.length_a   1.000
_cell.length_b   1.000
_cell.length_c   1.000
_cell.angle_alpha   90.00
_cell.angle_beta   90.00
_cell.angle_gamma   90.00
#
_symmetry.space_group_name_H-M   'P 1'
#
loop_
_entity.id
_entity.type
_entity.pdbx_description
1 polymer ?
#
loop_
_entity_poly.entity_id
_entity_poly.type
_entity_poly.pdbx_seq_one_letter_code
_entity_poly.pdbx_strand_id
1 'polypeptide(L)'
;MTGSRFTLYPMPAKTDSRAALLSLVLPGLGQFSQGRIRGAFVAFLIAATLLALNIWLGRLTDRAVEVLSFMVLTLPYWALQSYDAYLGASPGISSGHRTWELVWQRGHDIRFLGVLLFISALNDAWIILKNLDYALPFFCTKLGGILGLTAKAISPALHLAVGYGFVRLRRWALFLYLVYAAYGFTNGIVNLTCFGPGRIRNTLLVIIVLSTIYVLMRRRVLIQEVQVKIKG
;
A
#
# COMPACT_ATOMS: atom_id res chain seq x y z
N MET A 1 -2.95 2.48 27.91
CA MET A 1 -3.49 2.50 26.52
C MET A 1 -5.00 2.38 26.60
N THR A 2 -5.67 3.53 26.57
CA THR A 2 -7.10 3.72 26.75
C THR A 2 -7.87 2.97 25.67
N GLY A 3 -8.76 2.07 26.09
CA GLY A 3 -9.72 1.42 25.21
C GLY A 3 -10.73 2.45 24.73
N SER A 4 -10.52 3.02 23.55
CA SER A 4 -11.59 3.71 22.84
C SER A 4 -12.62 2.65 22.48
N ARG A 5 -13.81 2.74 23.08
CA ARG A 5 -15.01 2.08 22.57
C ARG A 5 -15.23 2.60 21.16
N PHE A 6 -14.72 1.87 20.17
CA PHE A 6 -15.03 2.14 18.77
C PHE A 6 -16.48 1.72 18.56
N THR A 7 -17.37 2.69 18.54
CA THR A 7 -18.72 2.51 18.02
C THR A 7 -18.55 2.04 16.57
N LEU A 8 -18.93 0.79 16.30
CA LEU A 8 -18.96 0.26 14.94
C LEU A 8 -19.99 1.09 14.18
N TYR A 9 -19.52 1.93 13.25
CA TYR A 9 -20.44 2.65 12.38
C TYR A 9 -21.19 1.62 11.53
N PRO A 10 -22.53 1.57 11.61
CA PRO A 10 -23.31 0.70 10.75
C PRO A 10 -23.05 1.10 9.29
N MET A 11 -23.04 0.10 8.41
CA MET A 11 -22.94 0.39 6.97
C MET A 11 -24.10 1.30 6.56
N PRO A 12 -23.85 2.32 5.70
CA PRO A 12 -24.94 3.12 5.18
C PRO A 12 -25.94 2.22 4.46
N ALA A 13 -27.23 2.49 4.66
CA ALA A 13 -28.33 1.70 4.10
C ALA A 13 -28.34 1.67 2.56
N LYS A 14 -27.61 2.58 1.91
CA LYS A 14 -27.46 2.63 0.45
C LYS A 14 -25.99 2.89 0.10
N THR A 15 -25.34 1.88 -0.48
CA THR A 15 -24.01 2.01 -1.08
C THR A 15 -24.15 2.22 -2.58
N ASP A 16 -23.21 2.93 -3.19
CA ASP A 16 -23.28 3.30 -4.60
C ASP A 16 -21.99 2.93 -5.34
N SER A 17 -22.00 1.74 -5.95
CA SER A 17 -20.89 1.25 -6.76
C SER A 17 -20.65 2.10 -8.01
N ARG A 18 -21.68 2.75 -8.56
CA ARG A 18 -21.51 3.60 -9.76
C ARG A 18 -20.71 4.85 -9.42
N ALA A 19 -21.03 5.49 -8.30
CA ALA A 19 -20.24 6.62 -7.81
C ALA A 19 -18.78 6.25 -7.54
N ALA A 20 -18.53 5.07 -6.96
CA ALA A 20 -17.18 4.57 -6.74
C ALA A 20 -16.38 4.42 -8.05
N LEU A 21 -17.01 3.86 -9.10
CA LEU A 21 -16.41 3.70 -10.42
C LEU A 21 -16.12 5.06 -11.08
N LEU A 22 -17.05 6.02 -10.98
CA LEU A 22 -16.85 7.36 -11.48
C LEU A 22 -15.65 8.04 -10.80
N SER A 23 -15.57 7.97 -9.47
CA SER A 23 -14.43 8.50 -8.70
C SER A 23 -13.12 7.75 -8.96
N LEU A 24 -13.17 6.48 -9.37
CA LEU A 24 -11.99 5.73 -9.80
C LEU A 24 -11.43 6.29 -11.12
N VAL A 25 -12.29 6.65 -12.07
CA VAL A 25 -11.88 7.25 -13.36
C VAL A 25 -11.38 8.68 -13.16
N LEU A 26 -12.12 9.50 -12.42
CA LEU A 26 -11.78 10.89 -12.16
C LEU A 26 -12.09 11.26 -10.69
N PRO A 27 -11.09 11.67 -9.89
CA PRO A 27 -11.31 12.05 -8.50
C PRO A 27 -12.40 13.10 -8.34
N GLY A 28 -13.34 12.85 -7.43
CA GLY A 28 -14.48 13.74 -7.17
C GLY A 28 -15.72 13.49 -8.04
N LEU A 29 -15.64 12.72 -9.14
CA LEU A 29 -16.78 12.54 -10.05
C LEU A 29 -17.95 11.77 -9.42
N GLY A 30 -17.68 10.78 -8.57
CA GLY A 30 -18.71 10.06 -7.81
C GLY A 30 -19.36 10.90 -6.71
N GLN A 31 -18.61 11.80 -6.08
CA GLN A 31 -19.16 12.80 -5.17
C GLN A 31 -20.10 13.76 -5.94
N PHE A 32 -19.70 14.17 -7.14
CA PHE A 32 -20.50 15.05 -8.00
C PHE A 32 -21.82 14.38 -8.42
N SER A 33 -21.79 13.12 -8.86
CA SER A 33 -23.00 12.38 -9.25
C SER A 33 -24.00 12.19 -8.10
N GLN A 34 -23.54 12.33 -6.86
CA GLN A 34 -24.36 12.27 -5.65
C GLN A 34 -24.80 13.65 -5.15
N GLY A 35 -24.58 14.71 -5.93
CA GLY A 35 -24.92 16.09 -5.55
C GLY A 35 -23.96 16.71 -4.52
N ARG A 36 -22.86 16.05 -4.17
CA ARG A 36 -21.88 16.53 -3.18
C ARG A 36 -20.82 17.43 -3.83
N ILE A 37 -21.23 18.56 -4.39
CA ILE A 37 -20.38 19.47 -5.18
C ILE A 37 -19.12 19.90 -4.44
N ARG A 38 -19.24 20.33 -3.18
CA ARG A 38 -18.07 20.74 -2.37
C ARG A 38 -17.09 19.58 -2.16
N GLY A 39 -17.61 18.37 -1.89
CA GLY A 39 -16.78 17.18 -1.73
C GLY A 39 -16.07 16.78 -3.02
N ALA A 40 -16.77 16.88 -4.15
CA ALA A 40 -16.21 16.64 -5.48
C ALA A 40 -15.04 17.59 -5.78
N PHE A 41 -15.25 18.89 -5.55
CA PHE A 41 -14.24 19.91 -5.82
C PHE A 41 -12.99 19.73 -4.94
N VAL A 42 -13.18 19.49 -3.64
CA VAL A 42 -12.05 19.22 -2.72
C VAL A 42 -11.30 17.96 -3.13
N ALA A 43 -12.01 16.88 -3.49
CA ALA A 43 -11.40 15.63 -3.92
C ALA A 43 -10.55 15.81 -5.19
N PHE A 44 -11.09 16.54 -6.16
CA PHE A 44 -10.38 16.86 -7.39
C PHE A 44 -9.14 17.71 -7.13
N LEU A 45 -9.25 18.80 -6.36
CA LEU A 45 -8.13 19.70 -6.07
C LEU A 45 -6.98 18.99 -5.35
N ILE A 46 -7.28 18.17 -4.34
CA ILE A 46 -6.24 17.42 -3.63
C ILE A 46 -5.58 16.42 -4.58
N ALA A 47 -6.36 15.67 -5.36
CA ALA A 47 -5.79 14.71 -6.30
C ALA A 47 -4.92 15.37 -7.38
N ALA A 48 -5.37 16.49 -7.95
CA ALA A 48 -4.61 17.27 -8.93
C ALA A 48 -3.31 17.82 -8.33
N THR A 49 -3.38 18.33 -7.09
CA THR A 49 -2.20 18.85 -6.37
C THR A 49 -1.19 17.72 -6.10
N LEU A 50 -1.65 16.57 -5.62
CA LEU A 50 -0.79 15.41 -5.38
C LEU A 50 -0.15 14.89 -6.66
N LEU A 51 -0.90 14.85 -7.77
CA LEU A 51 -0.37 14.44 -9.06
C LEU A 51 0.69 15.43 -9.58
N ALA A 52 0.40 16.73 -9.49
CA ALA A 52 1.37 17.78 -9.86
C ALA A 52 2.64 17.70 -9.00
N LEU A 53 2.49 17.46 -7.69
CA LEU A 53 3.60 17.28 -6.77
C LEU A 53 4.46 16.06 -7.14
N ASN A 54 3.86 14.92 -7.48
CA ASN A 54 4.62 13.75 -7.92
C ASN A 54 5.42 14.03 -9.19
N ILE A 55 4.78 14.63 -10.20
CA ILE A 55 5.44 14.97 -11.48
C ILE A 55 6.60 15.94 -11.22
N TRP A 56 6.38 16.93 -10.37
CA TRP A 56 7.40 17.90 -9.99
C TRP A 56 8.57 17.23 -9.25
N LEU A 57 8.30 16.37 -8.26
CA LEU A 57 9.32 15.59 -7.56
C LEU A 57 10.10 14.67 -8.52
N GLY A 58 9.41 14.07 -9.48
CA GLY A 58 10.01 13.22 -10.51
C GLY A 58 11.02 13.97 -11.39
N ARG A 59 10.68 15.22 -11.76
CA ARG A 59 11.57 16.10 -12.52
C ARG A 59 12.80 16.54 -11.73
N LEU A 60 12.66 16.74 -10.42
CA LEU A 60 13.77 17.16 -9.57
C LEU A 60 14.72 16.02 -9.20
N THR A 61 14.21 14.79 -9.14
CA THR A 61 14.92 13.68 -8.52
C THR A 61 15.14 12.53 -9.50
N ASP A 62 14.18 11.64 -9.69
CA ASP A 62 14.12 10.65 -10.77
C ASP A 62 12.71 10.06 -10.91
N ARG A 63 12.52 9.22 -11.93
CA ARG A 63 11.27 8.51 -12.17
C ARG A 63 10.90 7.53 -11.06
N ALA A 64 11.87 6.98 -10.34
CA ALA A 64 11.61 6.01 -9.27
C ALA A 64 10.94 6.68 -8.05
N VAL A 65 11.39 7.88 -7.68
CA VAL A 65 10.78 8.68 -6.62
C VAL A 65 9.37 9.12 -7.00
N GLU A 66 9.14 9.54 -8.25
CA GLU A 66 7.80 9.85 -8.74
C GLU A 66 6.83 8.68 -8.55
N VAL A 67 7.23 7.49 -8.99
CA VAL A 67 6.41 6.27 -8.89
C VAL A 67 6.16 5.90 -7.42
N LEU A 68 7.20 5.96 -6.58
CA LEU A 68 7.06 5.68 -5.15
C LEU A 68 6.10 6.67 -4.47
N SER A 69 6.28 7.98 -4.69
CA SER A 69 5.41 9.02 -4.14
C SER A 69 3.97 8.86 -4.62
N PHE A 70 3.77 8.51 -5.90
CA PHE A 70 2.45 8.19 -6.42
C PHE A 70 1.81 7.00 -5.70
N MET A 71 2.54 5.90 -5.53
CA MET A 71 2.05 4.68 -4.86
C MET A 71 1.72 4.91 -3.38
N VAL A 72 2.48 5.77 -2.69
CA VAL A 72 2.38 5.96 -1.23
C VAL A 72 1.50 7.15 -0.83
N LEU A 73 1.27 8.13 -1.71
CA LEU A 73 0.50 9.34 -1.39
C LEU A 73 -0.75 9.47 -2.25
N THR A 74 -0.58 9.52 -3.57
CA THR A 74 -1.68 9.81 -4.50
C THR A 74 -2.63 8.65 -4.65
N LEU A 75 -2.11 7.43 -4.84
CA LEU A 75 -2.93 6.25 -5.03
C LEU A 75 -3.79 5.91 -3.79
N PRO A 76 -3.27 5.96 -2.54
CA PRO A 76 -4.11 5.81 -1.36
C PRO A 76 -5.17 6.90 -1.28
N TYR A 77 -4.84 8.16 -1.53
CA TYR A 77 -5.82 9.24 -1.53
C TYR A 77 -6.92 8.99 -2.56
N TRP A 78 -6.55 8.58 -3.77
CA TRP A 78 -7.46 8.24 -4.84
C TRP A 78 -8.40 7.10 -4.43
N ALA A 79 -7.85 6.05 -3.81
CA ALA A 79 -8.64 4.93 -3.30
C ALA A 79 -9.59 5.37 -2.17
N LEU A 80 -9.13 6.23 -1.25
CA LEU A 80 -9.93 6.75 -0.14
C LEU A 80 -11.10 7.60 -0.63
N GLN A 81 -10.89 8.51 -1.59
CA GLN A 81 -12.00 9.30 -2.12
C GLN A 81 -12.97 8.47 -2.95
N SER A 82 -12.51 7.43 -3.66
CA SER A 82 -13.42 6.47 -4.32
C SER A 82 -14.23 5.67 -3.32
N TYR A 83 -13.64 5.31 -2.18
CA TYR A 83 -14.35 4.64 -1.10
C TYR A 83 -15.36 5.57 -0.39
N ASP A 84 -15.02 6.84 -0.22
CA ASP A 84 -15.97 7.86 0.26
C ASP A 84 -17.14 8.06 -0.72
N ALA A 85 -16.89 7.99 -2.03
CA ALA A 85 -17.93 7.98 -3.06
C ALA A 85 -18.87 6.77 -2.91
N TYR A 86 -18.30 5.58 -2.70
CA TYR A 86 -19.06 4.34 -2.46
C TYR A 86 -19.99 4.43 -1.24
N LEU A 87 -19.52 5.06 -0.15
CA LEU A 87 -20.25 5.16 1.12
C LEU A 87 -21.36 6.23 1.12
N GLY A 88 -21.42 7.12 0.12
CA GLY A 88 -22.45 8.15 0.00
C GLY A 88 -22.45 9.20 1.12
N ALA A 89 -23.47 10.06 1.16
CA ALA A 89 -23.64 11.07 2.22
C ALA A 89 -24.16 10.44 3.53
N SER A 90 -23.74 10.98 4.68
CA SER A 90 -24.30 10.64 5.99
C SER A 90 -24.71 11.93 6.71
N PRO A 91 -25.93 12.02 7.26
CA PRO A 91 -26.33 13.17 8.07
C PRO A 91 -25.44 13.29 9.31
N GLY A 92 -25.00 14.51 9.63
CA GLY A 92 -24.36 14.86 10.91
C GLY A 92 -22.90 14.44 11.13
N ILE A 93 -22.23 13.78 10.17
CA ILE A 93 -20.84 13.34 10.32
C ILE A 93 -20.01 13.77 9.11
N SER A 94 -18.80 14.30 9.37
CA SER A 94 -17.82 14.58 8.31
C SER A 94 -17.50 13.32 7.52
N SER A 95 -17.73 13.35 6.20
CA SER A 95 -17.57 12.17 5.33
C SER A 95 -16.15 11.61 5.38
N GLY A 96 -15.13 12.47 5.43
CA GLY A 96 -13.73 12.08 5.51
C GLY A 96 -13.38 11.35 6.81
N HIS A 97 -13.89 11.81 7.96
CA HIS A 97 -13.64 11.16 9.24
C HIS A 97 -14.24 9.75 9.29
N ARG A 98 -15.51 9.61 8.88
CA ARG A 98 -16.19 8.32 8.79
C ARG A 98 -15.45 7.36 7.85
N THR A 99 -15.04 7.84 6.68
CA THR A 99 -14.31 7.03 5.70
C THR A 99 -12.98 6.55 6.29
N TRP A 100 -12.22 7.44 6.95
CA TRP A 100 -10.97 7.09 7.62
C TRP A 100 -11.16 6.06 8.74
N GLU A 101 -12.16 6.26 9.61
CA GLU A 101 -12.47 5.31 10.68
C GLU A 101 -12.83 3.93 10.15
N LEU A 102 -13.67 3.86 9.10
CA LEU A 102 -14.04 2.60 8.47
C LEU A 102 -12.83 1.91 7.82
N VAL A 103 -11.96 2.67 7.15
CA VAL A 103 -10.71 2.15 6.58
C VAL A 103 -9.82 1.57 7.67
N TRP A 104 -9.64 2.33 8.75
CA TRP A 104 -8.79 1.96 9.88
C TRP A 104 -9.33 0.72 10.61
N GLN A 105 -10.62 0.69 10.94
CA GLN A 105 -11.26 -0.42 11.66
C GLN A 105 -11.27 -1.71 10.83
N ARG A 106 -11.50 -1.62 9.52
CA ARG A 106 -11.61 -2.80 8.64
C ARG A 106 -10.28 -3.25 8.04
N GLY A 107 -9.18 -2.57 8.35
CA GLY A 107 -7.87 -2.93 7.82
C GLY A 107 -7.70 -2.67 6.33
N HIS A 108 -8.45 -1.74 5.74
CA HIS A 108 -8.36 -1.47 4.30
C HIS A 108 -6.99 -0.90 3.90
N ASP A 109 -6.32 -0.20 4.80
CA ASP A 109 -4.93 0.23 4.65
C ASP A 109 -3.94 -0.94 4.56
N ILE A 110 -4.08 -1.99 5.40
CA ILE A 110 -3.26 -3.20 5.31
C ILE A 110 -3.56 -3.95 4.02
N ARG A 111 -4.83 -4.04 3.61
CA ARG A 111 -5.19 -4.62 2.31
C ARG A 111 -4.57 -3.84 1.16
N PHE A 112 -4.56 -2.52 1.25
CA PHE A 112 -3.93 -1.66 0.26
C PHE A 112 -2.42 -1.91 0.17
N LEU A 113 -1.71 -2.04 1.29
CA LEU A 113 -0.31 -2.48 1.30
C LEU A 113 -0.15 -3.86 0.64
N GLY A 114 -1.09 -4.78 0.87
CA GLY A 114 -1.11 -6.08 0.21
C GLY A 114 -1.24 -5.98 -1.31
N VAL A 115 -2.08 -5.07 -1.82
CA VAL A 115 -2.20 -4.79 -3.25
C VAL A 115 -0.93 -4.15 -3.81
N LEU A 116 -0.32 -3.22 -3.08
CA LEU A 116 0.98 -2.66 -3.49
C LEU A 116 2.05 -3.73 -3.59
N LEU A 117 2.09 -4.70 -2.67
CA LEU A 117 3.03 -5.83 -2.75
C LEU A 117 2.79 -6.69 -3.99
N PHE A 118 1.53 -6.91 -4.40
CA PHE A 118 1.25 -7.58 -5.68
C PHE A 118 1.78 -6.80 -6.88
N ILE A 119 1.55 -5.49 -6.91
CA ILE A 119 2.07 -4.62 -7.98
C ILE A 119 3.61 -4.68 -7.99
N SER A 120 4.26 -4.61 -6.84
CA SER A 120 5.71 -4.76 -6.70
C SER A 120 6.19 -6.12 -7.19
N ALA A 121 5.52 -7.22 -6.84
CA ALA A 121 5.88 -8.56 -7.31
C ALA A 121 5.85 -8.67 -8.83
N LEU A 122 4.82 -8.12 -9.48
CA LEU A 122 4.70 -8.11 -10.94
C LEU A 122 5.81 -7.27 -11.58
N ASN A 123 6.11 -6.11 -10.98
CA ASN A 123 7.18 -5.24 -11.45
C ASN A 123 8.56 -5.92 -11.30
N ASP A 124 8.83 -6.56 -10.16
CA ASP A 124 10.07 -7.29 -9.91
C ASP A 124 10.23 -8.45 -10.89
N ALA A 125 9.16 -9.23 -11.09
CA ALA A 125 9.16 -10.33 -12.06
C ALA A 125 9.44 -9.83 -13.48
N TRP A 126 8.81 -8.72 -13.89
CA TRP A 126 9.06 -8.10 -15.19
C TRP A 126 10.50 -7.62 -15.35
N ILE A 127 11.06 -6.95 -14.34
CA ILE A 127 12.45 -6.48 -14.34
C ILE A 127 13.42 -7.66 -14.44
N ILE A 128 13.18 -8.74 -13.70
CA ILE A 128 14.00 -9.95 -13.74
C ILE A 128 13.97 -10.56 -15.14
N LEU A 129 12.78 -10.69 -15.76
CA LEU A 129 12.62 -11.24 -17.10
C LEU A 129 13.31 -10.39 -18.17
N LYS A 130 13.34 -9.06 -18.00
CA LYS A 130 14.03 -8.16 -18.94
C LYS A 130 15.53 -8.08 -18.72
N ASN A 131 16.03 -8.47 -17.55
CA ASN A 131 17.44 -8.35 -17.17
C ASN A 131 17.96 -9.67 -16.59
N LEU A 132 17.91 -10.74 -17.39
CA LEU A 132 18.35 -12.07 -16.95
C LEU A 132 19.83 -12.07 -16.53
N ASP A 133 20.68 -11.32 -17.25
CA ASP A 133 22.12 -11.24 -17.02
C ASP A 133 22.51 -10.35 -15.83
N TYR A 134 21.59 -9.53 -15.31
CA TYR A 134 21.90 -8.61 -14.21
C TYR A 134 22.15 -9.36 -12.90
N ALA A 135 23.38 -9.38 -12.37
CA ALA A 135 23.66 -10.06 -11.12
C ALA A 135 23.23 -9.20 -9.91
N LEU A 136 22.15 -9.61 -9.23
CA LEU A 136 21.63 -8.92 -8.05
C LEU A 136 22.61 -9.11 -6.87
N PRO A 137 23.00 -8.02 -6.16
CA PRO A 137 23.78 -8.14 -4.94
C PRO A 137 23.04 -8.95 -3.86
N PHE A 138 23.68 -10.00 -3.37
CA PHE A 138 23.19 -10.88 -2.33
C PHE A 138 24.31 -11.08 -1.30
N PHE A 139 24.18 -10.46 -0.12
CA PHE A 139 25.18 -10.52 0.96
C PHE A 139 26.63 -10.34 0.47
N CYS A 140 26.93 -9.20 -0.16
CA CYS A 140 28.26 -8.87 -0.74
C CYS A 140 28.71 -9.75 -1.92
N THR A 141 27.88 -10.69 -2.37
CA THR A 141 28.16 -11.54 -3.53
C THR A 141 27.26 -11.20 -4.71
N LYS A 142 27.70 -11.55 -5.92
CA LYS A 142 26.90 -11.45 -7.15
C LYS A 142 26.71 -12.87 -7.68
N LEU A 143 25.55 -13.45 -7.39
CA LEU A 143 25.23 -14.81 -7.80
C LEU A 143 24.84 -14.84 -9.28
N GLY A 144 25.47 -15.73 -10.04
CA GLY A 144 25.15 -16.00 -11.44
C GLY A 144 24.35 -17.29 -11.64
N GLY A 145 23.94 -17.54 -12.88
CA GLY A 145 23.26 -18.78 -13.27
C GLY A 145 21.96 -19.05 -12.49
N ILE A 146 21.70 -20.33 -12.20
CA ILE A 146 20.48 -20.79 -11.52
C ILE A 146 20.37 -20.19 -10.11
N LEU A 147 21.48 -20.12 -9.37
CA LEU A 147 21.50 -19.53 -8.02
C LEU A 147 21.18 -18.04 -8.03
N GLY A 148 21.66 -17.31 -9.04
CA GLY A 148 21.28 -15.91 -9.25
C GLY A 148 19.79 -15.76 -9.56
N LEU A 149 19.24 -16.64 -10.39
CA LEU A 149 17.81 -16.62 -10.74
C LEU A 149 16.92 -16.93 -9.53
N THR A 150 17.27 -17.94 -8.74
CA THR A 150 16.51 -18.29 -7.52
C THR A 150 16.58 -17.17 -6.50
N ALA A 151 17.75 -16.59 -6.26
CA ALA A 151 17.91 -15.45 -5.36
C ALA A 151 17.06 -14.24 -5.77
N LYS A 152 16.99 -13.95 -7.08
CA LYS A 152 16.10 -12.90 -7.63
C LYS A 152 14.62 -13.23 -7.42
N ALA A 153 14.22 -14.49 -7.58
CA ALA A 153 12.82 -14.94 -7.48
C ALA A 153 12.27 -14.93 -6.04
N ILE A 154 13.13 -14.97 -5.02
CA ILE A 154 12.70 -14.93 -3.61
C ILE A 154 11.86 -13.68 -3.32
N SER A 155 12.30 -12.51 -3.78
CA SER A 155 11.62 -11.23 -3.49
C SER A 155 10.19 -11.16 -4.06
N PRO A 156 9.94 -11.39 -5.36
CA PRO A 156 8.58 -11.40 -5.90
C PRO A 156 7.71 -12.49 -5.28
N ALA A 157 8.26 -13.68 -4.99
CA ALA A 157 7.51 -14.74 -4.32
C ALA A 157 7.04 -14.32 -2.91
N LEU A 158 7.91 -13.68 -2.12
CA LEU A 158 7.56 -13.16 -0.80
C LEU A 158 6.60 -11.98 -0.90
N HIS A 159 6.75 -11.10 -1.89
CA HIS A 159 5.78 -10.04 -2.18
C HIS A 159 4.37 -10.62 -2.44
N LEU A 160 4.25 -11.66 -3.25
CA LEU A 160 2.95 -12.32 -3.50
C LEU A 160 2.38 -12.96 -2.23
N ALA A 161 3.19 -13.72 -1.50
CA ALA A 161 2.73 -14.45 -0.32
C ALA A 161 2.28 -13.50 0.79
N VAL A 162 3.11 -12.50 1.12
CA VAL A 162 2.76 -11.47 2.10
C VAL A 162 1.59 -10.61 1.60
N GLY A 163 1.60 -10.23 0.33
CA GLY A 163 0.52 -9.46 -0.29
C GLY A 163 -0.83 -10.14 -0.15
N TYR A 164 -0.90 -11.44 -0.48
CA TYR A 164 -2.09 -12.26 -0.27
C TYR A 164 -2.51 -12.32 1.20
N GLY A 165 -1.55 -12.55 2.08
CA GLY A 165 -1.77 -12.56 3.52
C GLY A 165 -2.37 -11.25 4.04
N PHE A 166 -1.87 -10.09 3.57
CA PHE A 166 -2.36 -8.76 3.94
C PHE A 166 -3.74 -8.46 3.35
N VAL A 167 -4.00 -8.78 2.07
CA VAL A 167 -5.34 -8.62 1.47
C VAL A 167 -6.39 -9.45 2.23
N ARG A 168 -6.03 -10.67 2.64
CA ARG A 168 -6.90 -11.57 3.39
C ARG A 168 -6.85 -11.37 4.91
N LEU A 169 -6.07 -10.41 5.41
CA LEU A 169 -5.84 -10.14 6.83
C LEU A 169 -5.51 -11.40 7.65
N ARG A 170 -4.58 -12.22 7.17
CA ARG A 170 -4.20 -13.49 7.80
C ARG A 170 -3.10 -13.29 8.84
N ARG A 171 -3.23 -13.95 10.00
CA ARG A 171 -2.24 -13.92 11.08
C ARG A 171 -0.82 -14.32 10.65
N TRP A 172 -0.69 -15.33 9.80
CA TRP A 172 0.60 -15.83 9.33
C TRP A 172 1.34 -14.80 8.46
N ALA A 173 0.61 -13.86 7.85
CA ALA A 173 1.18 -12.82 7.01
C ALA A 173 2.09 -11.88 7.80
N LEU A 174 1.77 -11.63 9.08
CA LEU A 174 2.61 -10.81 9.95
C LEU A 174 3.98 -11.47 10.15
N PHE A 175 4.01 -12.76 10.48
CA PHE A 175 5.25 -13.49 10.66
C PHE A 175 6.07 -13.51 9.36
N LEU A 176 5.43 -13.86 8.24
CA LEU A 176 6.12 -13.93 6.95
C LEU A 176 6.67 -12.55 6.53
N TYR A 177 5.89 -11.48 6.76
CA TYR A 177 6.34 -10.11 6.52
C TYR A 177 7.56 -9.76 7.38
N LEU A 178 7.57 -10.11 8.67
CA LEU A 178 8.71 -9.78 9.56
C LEU A 178 9.98 -10.52 9.15
N VAL A 179 9.87 -11.81 8.79
CA VAL A 179 11.02 -12.57 8.24
C VAL A 179 11.52 -11.92 6.96
N TYR A 180 10.61 -11.54 6.06
CA TYR A 180 10.98 -10.92 4.79
C TYR A 180 11.61 -9.53 4.98
N ALA A 181 11.04 -8.70 5.86
CA ALA A 181 11.59 -7.39 6.21
C ALA A 181 12.98 -7.51 6.87
N ALA A 182 13.18 -8.47 7.77
CA ALA A 182 14.47 -8.75 8.38
C ALA A 182 15.51 -9.20 7.34
N TYR A 183 15.12 -10.07 6.40
CA TYR A 183 15.96 -10.47 5.28
C TYR A 183 16.33 -9.27 4.39
N GLY A 184 15.35 -8.46 3.97
CA GLY A 184 15.59 -7.29 3.13
C GLY A 184 16.47 -6.25 3.82
N PHE A 185 16.25 -6.01 5.11
CA PHE A 185 17.05 -5.09 5.92
C PHE A 185 18.48 -5.57 6.08
N THR A 186 18.70 -6.83 6.49
CA THR A 186 20.05 -7.38 6.69
C THR A 186 20.84 -7.44 5.38
N ASN A 187 20.23 -7.92 4.30
CA ASN A 187 20.85 -7.90 2.97
C ASN A 187 21.15 -6.46 2.51
N GLY A 188 20.25 -5.51 2.79
CA GLY A 188 20.43 -4.09 2.48
C GLY A 188 21.63 -3.48 3.22
N ILE A 189 21.75 -3.71 4.54
CA ILE A 189 22.87 -3.23 5.36
C ILE A 189 24.19 -3.86 4.94
N VAL A 190 24.23 -5.17 4.77
CA VAL A 190 25.46 -5.89 4.34
C VAL A 190 25.92 -5.41 2.97
N ASN A 191 24.99 -5.23 2.03
CA ASN A 191 25.36 -4.69 0.72
C ASN A 191 25.77 -3.21 0.79
N LEU A 192 25.20 -2.42 1.70
CA LEU A 192 25.60 -1.03 1.95
C LEU A 192 27.05 -0.95 2.44
N THR A 193 27.45 -1.85 3.34
CA THR A 193 28.83 -1.89 3.85
C THR A 193 29.84 -2.33 2.79
N CYS A 194 29.47 -3.26 1.89
CA CYS A 194 30.40 -3.80 0.89
C CYS A 194 30.49 -2.97 -0.39
N PHE A 195 29.36 -2.46 -0.89
CA PHE A 195 29.29 -1.76 -2.17
C PHE A 195 29.09 -0.25 -2.02
N GLY A 196 29.07 0.27 -0.80
CA GLY A 196 28.88 1.68 -0.50
C GLY A 196 27.42 2.17 -0.63
N PRO A 197 27.18 3.48 -0.38
CA PRO A 197 25.86 4.08 -0.47
C PRO A 197 25.34 4.10 -1.91
N GLY A 198 24.05 3.81 -2.05
CA GLY A 198 23.34 3.88 -3.33
C GLY A 198 21.91 4.36 -3.11
N ARG A 199 21.43 5.25 -3.98
CA ARG A 199 20.12 5.89 -3.85
C ARG A 199 18.98 4.89 -3.65
N ILE A 200 18.87 3.89 -4.53
CA ILE A 200 17.83 2.85 -4.46
C ILE A 200 17.92 2.05 -3.15
N ARG A 201 19.14 1.68 -2.73
CA ARG A 201 19.38 0.89 -1.52
C ARG A 201 18.99 1.65 -0.26
N ASN A 202 19.35 2.93 -0.18
CA ASN A 202 19.02 3.79 0.96
C ASN A 202 17.50 4.00 1.05
N THR A 203 16.85 4.28 -0.09
CA THR A 203 15.39 4.41 -0.16
C THR A 203 14.69 3.13 0.28
N LEU A 204 15.14 1.96 -0.18
CA LEU A 204 14.59 0.66 0.22
C LEU A 204 14.74 0.39 1.73
N LEU A 205 15.90 0.70 2.31
CA LEU A 205 16.13 0.57 3.77
C LEU A 205 15.16 1.45 4.57
N VAL A 206 15.00 2.71 4.18
CA VAL A 206 14.06 3.64 4.83
C VAL A 206 12.62 3.13 4.73
N ILE A 207 12.20 2.68 3.54
CA ILE A 207 10.85 2.14 3.33
C ILE A 207 10.62 0.90 4.18
N ILE A 208 11.58 -0.03 4.27
CA ILE A 208 11.46 -1.24 5.09
C ILE A 208 11.25 -0.87 6.56
N VAL A 209 12.01 0.10 7.09
CA VAL A 209 11.87 0.54 8.49
C VAL A 209 10.49 1.16 8.72
N LEU A 210 10.09 2.12 7.88
CA LEU A 210 8.81 2.82 8.04
C LEU A 210 7.61 1.88 7.89
N SER A 211 7.62 1.03 6.86
CA SER A 211 6.56 0.04 6.64
C SER A 211 6.51 -0.99 7.78
N THR A 212 7.65 -1.39 8.35
CA THR A 212 7.69 -2.34 9.46
C THR A 212 7.11 -1.73 10.73
N ILE A 213 7.47 -0.50 11.07
CA ILE A 213 6.87 0.23 12.19
C ILE A 213 5.35 0.31 11.99
N TYR A 214 4.91 0.69 10.79
CA TYR A 214 3.48 0.80 10.48
C TYR A 214 2.72 -0.53 10.63
N VAL A 215 3.24 -1.62 10.05
CA VAL A 215 2.63 -2.96 10.16
C VAL A 215 2.59 -3.42 11.61
N LEU A 216 3.64 -3.17 12.41
CA LEU A 216 3.66 -3.48 13.83
C LEU A 216 2.64 -2.67 14.63
N MET A 217 2.43 -1.39 14.29
CA MET A 217 1.35 -0.57 14.88
C MET A 217 -0.03 -1.15 14.55
N ARG A 218 -0.20 -1.68 13.34
CA ARG A 218 -1.46 -2.28 12.85
C ARG A 218 -1.62 -3.78 13.10
N ARG A 219 -0.67 -4.42 13.79
CA ARG A 219 -0.63 -5.88 14.02
C ARG A 219 -1.93 -6.49 14.53
N ARG A 220 -2.71 -5.74 15.32
CA ARG A 220 -3.99 -6.21 15.88
C ARG A 220 -4.98 -6.62 14.79
N VAL A 221 -4.98 -5.94 13.65
CA VAL A 221 -5.84 -6.24 12.50
C VAL A 221 -5.51 -7.59 11.86
N LEU A 222 -4.24 -8.01 11.92
CA LEU A 222 -3.79 -9.30 11.39
C LEU A 222 -3.95 -10.45 12.42
N ILE A 223 -3.87 -10.13 13.71
CA ILE A 223 -3.94 -11.12 14.81
C ILE A 223 -5.38 -11.41 15.23
N GLN A 224 -6.23 -10.39 15.25
CA GLN A 224 -7.65 -10.54 15.51
C GLN A 224 -8.29 -11.13 14.25
N GLU A 225 -8.28 -12.45 14.13
CA GLU A 225 -9.13 -13.13 13.17
C GLU A 225 -10.54 -12.58 13.37
N VAL A 226 -11.05 -11.92 12.33
CA VAL A 226 -12.41 -11.41 12.28
C VAL A 226 -13.32 -12.62 12.53
N GLN A 227 -13.80 -12.75 13.76
CA GLN A 227 -14.79 -13.71 14.28
C GLN A 227 -16.16 -13.46 13.63
N VAL A 228 -16.22 -13.38 12.30
CA VAL A 228 -17.45 -13.19 11.50
C VAL A 228 -17.85 -14.47 10.76
N LYS A 229 -17.08 -15.55 10.90
CA LYS A 229 -17.57 -16.93 10.78
C LYS A 229 -17.62 -17.43 12.23
N ILE A 230 -18.73 -17.64 12.93
CA ILE A 230 -19.93 -18.44 12.62
C ILE A 230 -21.08 -17.89 13.48
N LYS A 231 -22.03 -17.15 12.90
CA LYS A 231 -23.42 -16.98 13.38
C LYS A 231 -24.33 -16.71 12.17
N GLY A 232 -24.24 -17.62 11.21
CA GLY A 232 -25.17 -17.77 10.09
C GLY A 232 -25.46 -19.24 9.99
#